data_AF-A0A3E0D2A4-F1
#
_entry.id   AF-A0A3E0D2A4-F1
#
_cell.length_a   1.000
_cell.length_b   1.000
_cell.length_c   1.000
_cell.angle_alpha   90.00
_cell.angle_beta   90.00
_cell.angle_gamma   90.00
#
_symmetry.space_group_name_H-M   'P 1'
#
loop_
_entity.id
_entity.type
_entity.pdbx_description
1 polymer ?
#
loop_
_entity_poly.entity_id
_entity_poly.type
_entity_poly.pdbx_seq_one_letter_code
_entity_poly.pdbx_strand_id
1 'polypeptide(L)'
;MKIIFNENLAGVKSATDKSNELLKNDEFYKAISDHPNFDLSTASPKIIADLLKKSDLEFKVEIFYPNAFQSIKYRKTFAYTDERFPNTLFLNFKKLDREIEDIAATIIHESIHALDDAEEIYTFGHGNNSPKGKDNTAPYWIGNLTYRILKNNPNAPLLAFDQMEEDNIA
;
A
#
# COMPACT_ATOMS: atom_id res chain seq x y z
N MET A 1 0.54 -1.28 -13.81
CA MET A 1 -0.38 -0.50 -12.97
C MET A 1 -0.04 0.98 -13.08
N LYS A 2 -0.98 1.89 -12.83
CA LYS A 2 -0.75 3.34 -12.77
C LYS A 2 -1.43 3.95 -11.55
N ILE A 3 -0.68 4.72 -10.75
CA ILE A 3 -1.23 5.38 -9.56
C ILE A 3 -1.59 6.82 -9.87
N ILE A 4 -2.80 7.23 -9.50
CA ILE A 4 -3.39 8.52 -9.87
C ILE A 4 -3.77 9.29 -8.61
N PHE A 5 -3.24 10.51 -8.50
CA PHE A 5 -3.63 11.49 -7.50
C PHE A 5 -3.85 12.84 -8.20
N ASN A 6 -5.05 13.42 -8.05
CA ASN A 6 -5.48 14.59 -8.83
C ASN A 6 -5.54 15.89 -8.02
N GLU A 7 -5.35 15.85 -6.69
CA GLU A 7 -5.39 17.03 -5.84
C GLU A 7 -4.01 17.70 -5.69
N ASN A 8 -3.98 18.92 -5.16
CA ASN A 8 -2.76 19.70 -4.96
C ASN A 8 -2.24 19.62 -3.52
N LEU A 9 -1.88 18.41 -3.07
CA LEU A 9 -1.16 18.19 -1.80
C LEU A 9 0.25 17.68 -2.09
N ALA A 10 1.25 18.53 -1.89
CA ALA A 10 2.62 18.28 -2.31
C ALA A 10 3.19 16.95 -1.77
N GLY A 11 2.99 16.64 -0.48
CA GLY A 11 3.48 15.39 0.11
C GLY A 11 2.89 14.13 -0.53
N VAL A 12 1.56 14.11 -0.73
CA VAL A 12 0.86 12.98 -1.38
C VAL A 12 1.24 12.89 -2.85
N LYS A 13 1.34 14.03 -3.56
CA LYS A 13 1.79 14.06 -4.94
C LYS A 13 3.20 13.47 -5.07
N SER A 14 4.14 13.87 -4.22
CA SER A 14 5.50 13.31 -4.20
C SER A 14 5.51 11.82 -3.89
N ALA A 15 4.64 11.34 -2.99
CA ALA A 15 4.50 9.91 -2.69
C ALA A 15 3.94 9.13 -3.90
N THR A 16 2.94 9.67 -4.58
CA THR A 16 2.38 9.11 -5.83
C THR A 16 3.41 9.08 -6.95
N ASP A 17 4.18 10.16 -7.12
CA ASP A 17 5.26 10.23 -8.13
C ASP A 17 6.33 9.17 -7.85
N LYS A 18 6.82 9.07 -6.60
CA LYS A 18 7.77 8.02 -6.19
C LYS A 18 7.24 6.60 -6.39
N SER A 19 5.96 6.37 -6.11
CA SER A 19 5.33 5.06 -6.32
C SER A 19 5.30 4.70 -7.82
N ASN A 20 4.93 5.64 -8.68
CA ASN A 20 4.94 5.43 -10.13
C ASN A 20 6.36 5.28 -10.71
N GLU A 21 7.36 5.95 -10.14
CA GLU A 21 8.77 5.74 -10.50
C GLU A 21 9.25 4.34 -10.11
N LEU A 22 8.91 3.89 -8.90
CA LEU A 22 9.24 2.53 -8.44
C LEU A 22 8.60 1.46 -9.32
N LEU A 23 7.35 1.66 -9.76
CA LEU A 23 6.66 0.74 -10.68
C LEU A 23 7.31 0.67 -12.08
N LYS A 24 8.31 1.50 -12.39
CA LYS A 24 9.13 1.41 -13.61
C LYS A 24 10.49 0.75 -13.36
N ASN A 25 10.82 0.44 -12.11
CA ASN A 25 12.12 -0.10 -11.72
C ASN A 25 12.15 -1.63 -11.86
N ASP A 26 13.00 -2.16 -12.73
CA ASP A 26 13.16 -3.61 -12.93
C ASP A 26 13.72 -4.34 -11.69
N GLU A 27 14.54 -3.68 -10.87
CA GLU A 27 15.08 -4.28 -9.64
C GLU A 27 13.98 -4.52 -8.60
N PHE A 28 12.96 -3.66 -8.56
CA PHE A 28 11.79 -3.85 -7.70
C PHE A 28 11.05 -5.13 -8.07
N TYR A 29 10.74 -5.33 -9.36
CA TYR A 29 10.09 -6.55 -9.84
C TYR A 29 10.95 -7.79 -9.65
N LYS A 30 12.27 -7.66 -9.85
CA LYS A 30 13.21 -8.75 -9.62
C LYS A 30 13.22 -9.17 -8.15
N ALA A 31 13.26 -8.23 -7.22
CA ALA A 31 13.22 -8.52 -5.80
C ALA A 31 11.92 -9.25 -5.40
N ILE A 32 10.77 -8.86 -5.96
CA ILE A 32 9.50 -9.58 -5.76
C ILE A 32 9.60 -11.00 -6.34
N SER A 33 10.06 -11.13 -7.59
CA SER A 33 10.13 -12.43 -8.27
C SER A 33 11.11 -13.41 -7.62
N ASP A 34 12.17 -12.91 -6.97
CA ASP A 34 13.18 -13.72 -6.30
C ASP A 34 12.76 -14.11 -4.87
N HIS A 35 11.68 -13.53 -4.33
CA HIS A 35 11.20 -13.90 -3.00
C HIS A 35 10.76 -15.38 -2.99
N PRO A 36 11.03 -16.17 -1.92
CA PRO A 36 10.78 -17.62 -1.96
C PRO A 36 9.29 -17.99 -2.06
N ASN A 37 8.45 -17.36 -1.25
CA ASN A 37 7.01 -17.62 -1.18
C ASN A 37 6.30 -16.52 -0.37
N PHE A 38 5.02 -16.28 -0.66
CA PHE A 38 4.16 -15.45 0.19
C PHE A 38 3.16 -16.32 0.94
N ASP A 39 2.91 -15.95 2.19
CA ASP A 39 1.89 -16.59 3.01
C ASP A 39 0.50 -16.26 2.46
N LEU A 40 -0.43 -17.21 2.59
CA LEU A 40 -1.83 -17.07 2.14
C LEU A 40 -2.01 -16.82 0.63
N SER A 41 -0.95 -17.04 -0.16
CA SER A 41 -0.96 -16.84 -1.61
C SER A 41 -1.10 -18.14 -2.39
N THR A 42 -1.97 -18.14 -3.40
CA THR A 42 -2.01 -19.18 -4.45
C THR A 42 -1.10 -18.83 -5.63
N ALA A 43 -0.70 -17.56 -5.78
CA ALA A 43 0.30 -17.14 -6.76
C ALA A 43 1.72 -17.30 -6.22
N SER A 44 2.63 -17.70 -7.12
CA SER A 44 4.07 -17.59 -6.83
C SER A 44 4.53 -16.12 -6.88
N PRO A 45 5.63 -15.76 -6.19
CA PRO A 45 6.14 -14.39 -6.23
C PRO A 45 6.46 -13.89 -7.65
N LYS A 46 6.94 -14.76 -8.53
CA LYS A 46 7.11 -14.47 -9.96
C LYS A 46 5.79 -14.11 -10.66
N ILE A 47 4.71 -14.85 -10.37
CA ILE A 47 3.38 -14.56 -10.93
C ILE A 47 2.91 -13.19 -10.46
N ILE A 48 3.03 -12.87 -9.17
CA ILE A 48 2.63 -11.57 -8.62
C ILE A 48 3.44 -10.44 -9.27
N ALA A 49 4.75 -10.60 -9.41
CA ALA A 49 5.60 -9.61 -10.08
C ALA A 49 5.16 -9.38 -11.55
N ASP A 50 4.84 -10.45 -12.28
CA ASP A 50 4.35 -10.38 -13.65
C ASP A 50 2.97 -9.71 -13.76
N LEU A 51 2.04 -10.06 -12.86
CA LEU A 51 0.70 -9.46 -12.78
C LEU A 51 0.82 -7.96 -12.53
N LEU A 52 1.59 -7.56 -11.52
CA LEU A 52 1.80 -6.15 -11.18
C LEU A 52 2.42 -5.36 -12.34
N LYS A 53 3.46 -5.93 -12.98
CA LYS A 53 4.17 -5.30 -14.10
C LYS A 53 3.30 -5.11 -15.34
N LYS A 54 2.44 -6.09 -15.65
CA LYS A 54 1.57 -6.09 -16.85
C LYS A 54 0.22 -5.41 -16.63
N SER A 55 -0.19 -5.24 -15.39
CA SER A 55 -1.49 -4.67 -15.02
C SER A 55 -1.73 -3.30 -15.69
N ASP A 56 -2.92 -3.09 -16.22
CA ASP A 56 -3.43 -1.80 -16.68
C ASP A 56 -4.30 -1.10 -15.62
N LEU A 57 -4.40 -1.67 -14.41
CA LEU A 57 -5.18 -1.14 -13.30
C LEU A 57 -4.75 0.30 -12.98
N GLU A 58 -5.74 1.19 -12.97
CA GLU A 58 -5.62 2.54 -12.44
C GLU A 58 -5.97 2.51 -10.95
N PHE A 59 -4.97 2.74 -10.08
CA PHE A 59 -5.15 2.83 -8.64
C PHE A 59 -5.25 4.29 -8.22
N LYS A 60 -6.40 4.67 -7.66
CA LYS A 60 -6.71 6.05 -7.29
C LYS A 60 -6.33 6.32 -5.84
N VAL A 61 -5.78 7.50 -5.61
CA VAL A 61 -5.57 8.03 -4.25
C VAL A 61 -6.51 9.23 -4.10
N GLU A 62 -7.31 9.22 -3.04
CA GLU A 62 -8.24 10.30 -2.69
C GLU A 62 -8.00 10.76 -1.25
N ILE A 63 -8.32 12.02 -0.98
CA ILE A 63 -8.25 12.57 0.37
C ILE A 63 -9.64 12.53 0.99
N PHE A 64 -9.73 11.98 2.20
CA PHE A 64 -10.92 12.13 3.02
C PHE A 64 -10.64 13.07 4.20
N TYR A 65 -11.68 13.83 4.55
CA TYR A 65 -11.64 14.82 5.62
C TYR A 65 -12.48 14.31 6.79
N PRO A 66 -11.87 13.72 7.84
CA PRO A 66 -12.63 13.22 8.96
C PRO A 66 -13.33 14.36 9.71
N ASN A 67 -14.66 14.34 9.71
CA ASN A 67 -15.47 15.31 10.45
C ASN A 67 -15.72 14.81 11.89
N ALA A 68 -16.09 15.72 12.80
CA ALA A 68 -16.28 15.40 14.22
C ALA A 68 -17.42 14.40 14.49
N PHE A 69 -18.37 14.27 13.54
CA PHE A 69 -19.53 13.39 13.63
C PHE A 69 -19.28 12.00 13.03
N GLN A 70 -18.18 11.82 12.31
CA GLN A 70 -17.76 10.52 11.81
C GLN A 70 -17.17 9.67 12.95
N SER A 71 -17.31 8.35 12.83
CA SER A 71 -16.84 7.38 13.82
C SER A 71 -15.40 7.66 14.23
N ILE A 72 -15.11 7.50 15.52
CA ILE A 72 -13.77 7.60 16.13
C ILE A 72 -12.73 6.83 15.31
N LYS A 73 -13.14 5.69 14.74
CA LYS A 73 -12.36 4.87 13.81
C LYS A 73 -11.70 5.71 12.69
N TYR A 74 -12.47 6.51 11.95
CA TYR A 74 -11.94 7.28 10.82
C TYR A 74 -10.98 8.39 11.24
N ARG A 75 -11.04 8.86 12.48
CA ARG A 75 -10.09 9.85 13.01
C ARG A 75 -8.73 9.24 13.33
N LYS A 76 -8.70 7.94 13.67
CA LYS A 76 -7.50 7.20 14.06
C LYS A 76 -6.83 6.46 12.91
N THR A 77 -7.60 6.18 11.86
CA THR A 77 -7.10 5.51 10.66
C THR A 77 -6.29 6.49 9.81
N PHE A 78 -5.07 6.09 9.42
CA PHE A 78 -4.26 6.81 8.44
C PHE A 78 -4.85 6.70 7.04
N ALA A 79 -5.21 5.49 6.62
CA ALA A 79 -5.76 5.23 5.30
C ALA A 79 -6.76 4.07 5.34
N TYR A 80 -7.71 4.05 4.41
CA TYR A 80 -8.59 2.89 4.23
C TYR A 80 -8.95 2.68 2.76
N THR A 81 -9.36 1.45 2.44
CA THR A 81 -9.99 1.05 1.18
C THR A 81 -11.45 0.68 1.44
N ASP A 82 -12.28 0.77 0.39
CA ASP A 82 -13.71 0.49 0.45
C ASP A 82 -14.05 -0.52 -0.64
N GLU A 83 -14.74 -1.61 -0.30
CA GLU A 83 -15.12 -2.67 -1.27
C GLU A 83 -15.95 -2.13 -2.44
N ARG A 84 -16.63 -0.98 -2.28
CA ARG A 84 -17.37 -0.31 -3.36
C ARG A 84 -16.45 0.40 -4.36
N PHE A 85 -15.21 0.67 -3.96
CA PHE A 85 -14.18 1.36 -4.71
C PHE A 85 -12.84 0.59 -4.57
N PRO A 86 -12.75 -0.66 -5.04
CA PRO A 86 -11.67 -1.59 -4.70
C PRO A 86 -10.29 -1.13 -5.17
N ASN A 87 -10.23 -0.24 -6.15
CA ASN A 87 -9.00 0.35 -6.67
C ASN A 87 -8.75 1.78 -6.14
N THR A 88 -9.32 2.15 -5.00
CA THR A 88 -9.21 3.50 -4.43
C THR A 88 -8.73 3.47 -2.98
N LEU A 89 -7.66 4.19 -2.72
CA LEU A 89 -7.13 4.47 -1.39
C LEU A 89 -7.62 5.83 -0.89
N PHE A 90 -8.27 5.84 0.28
CA PHE A 90 -8.67 7.06 0.96
C PHE A 90 -7.66 7.40 2.07
N LEU A 91 -6.87 8.46 1.87
CA LEU A 91 -5.92 8.97 2.85
C LEU A 91 -6.57 10.02 3.76
N ASN A 92 -6.29 9.91 5.05
CA ASN A 92 -6.78 10.85 6.05
C ASN A 92 -5.97 12.15 6.02
N PHE A 93 -6.61 13.25 5.62
CA PHE A 93 -5.96 14.57 5.56
C PHE A 93 -5.22 14.96 6.85
N LYS A 94 -5.78 14.61 8.02
CA LYS A 94 -5.22 14.98 9.34
C LYS A 94 -4.03 14.12 9.76
N LYS A 95 -3.70 13.07 9.00
CA LYS A 95 -2.62 12.11 9.29
C LYS A 95 -1.56 12.09 8.20
N LEU A 96 -1.52 13.13 7.36
CA LEU A 96 -0.54 13.27 6.27
C LEU A 96 0.81 13.83 6.70
N ASP A 97 0.97 14.24 7.98
CA ASP A 97 2.27 14.63 8.55
C ASP A 97 3.12 13.37 8.81
N ARG A 98 3.57 12.75 7.72
CA ARG A 98 4.35 11.51 7.67
C ARG A 98 5.40 11.65 6.57
N GLU A 99 6.42 10.80 6.66
CA GLU A 99 7.45 10.73 5.63
C GLU A 99 6.85 10.34 4.28
N ILE A 100 7.34 10.95 3.21
CA ILE A 100 6.85 10.68 1.84
C ILE A 100 6.99 9.19 1.50
N GLU A 101 8.08 8.56 1.96
CA GLU A 101 8.32 7.14 1.78
C GLU A 101 7.32 6.24 2.51
N ASP A 102 6.82 6.66 3.68
CA ASP A 102 5.79 5.92 4.41
C ASP A 102 4.48 5.94 3.61
N ILE A 103 4.09 7.12 3.11
CA ILE A 103 2.88 7.29 2.30
C ILE A 103 2.99 6.47 1.01
N ALA A 104 4.14 6.51 0.33
CA ALA A 104 4.39 5.74 -0.89
C ALA A 104 4.33 4.22 -0.63
N ALA A 105 4.89 3.76 0.49
CA ALA A 105 4.80 2.36 0.88
C ALA A 105 3.36 1.91 1.15
N THR A 106 2.55 2.73 1.82
CA THR A 106 1.11 2.46 1.99
C THR A 106 0.37 2.45 0.65
N ILE A 107 0.66 3.41 -0.23
CA ILE A 107 0.07 3.44 -1.58
C ILE A 107 0.36 2.12 -2.32
N ILE A 108 1.60 1.65 -2.31
CA ILE A 108 1.95 0.37 -2.97
C ILE A 108 1.26 -0.81 -2.27
N HIS A 109 1.30 -0.88 -0.93
CA HIS A 109 0.63 -1.93 -0.15
C HIS A 109 -0.83 -2.12 -0.57
N GLU A 110 -1.60 -1.03 -0.57
CA GLU A 110 -3.02 -1.04 -0.91
C GLU A 110 -3.24 -1.30 -2.41
N SER A 111 -2.32 -0.89 -3.26
CA SER A 111 -2.39 -1.22 -4.69
C SER A 111 -2.21 -2.72 -4.97
N ILE A 112 -1.45 -3.45 -4.12
CA ILE A 112 -1.37 -4.91 -4.20
C ILE A 112 -2.70 -5.54 -3.80
N HIS A 113 -3.40 -5.00 -2.80
CA HIS A 113 -4.76 -5.42 -2.49
C HIS A 113 -5.73 -5.20 -3.65
N ALA A 114 -5.66 -4.05 -4.31
CA ALA A 114 -6.50 -3.78 -5.46
C ALA A 114 -6.18 -4.69 -6.66
N LEU A 115 -4.90 -5.07 -6.83
CA LEU A 115 -4.51 -6.03 -7.87
C LEU A 115 -5.02 -7.44 -7.54
N ASP A 116 -4.97 -7.84 -6.27
CA ASP A 116 -5.51 -9.12 -5.78
C ASP A 116 -7.02 -9.21 -6.03
N ASP A 117 -7.77 -8.16 -5.67
CA ASP A 117 -9.22 -8.11 -5.88
C ASP A 117 -9.62 -8.12 -7.37
N ALA A 118 -8.77 -7.58 -8.25
CA ALA A 118 -8.99 -7.55 -9.69
C ALA A 118 -8.61 -8.87 -10.41
N GLU A 119 -7.96 -9.82 -9.73
CA GLU A 119 -7.49 -11.07 -10.32
C GLU A 119 -8.48 -12.22 -10.05
N GLU A 120 -8.85 -12.95 -11.10
CA GLU A 120 -9.85 -14.03 -11.00
C GLU A 120 -9.24 -15.39 -10.68
N ILE A 121 -7.96 -15.60 -11.04
CA ILE A 121 -7.32 -16.92 -11.00
C ILE A 121 -6.51 -17.11 -9.72
N TYR A 122 -5.87 -16.05 -9.25
CA TYR A 122 -4.96 -16.08 -8.12
C TYR A 122 -5.48 -15.23 -6.97
N THR A 123 -5.03 -15.59 -5.77
CA THR A 123 -5.25 -14.82 -4.55
C THR A 123 -3.92 -14.68 -3.84
N PHE A 124 -3.58 -13.49 -3.35
CA PHE A 124 -2.31 -13.17 -2.71
C PHE A 124 -2.41 -12.05 -1.65
N GLY A 125 -3.61 -11.75 -1.16
CA GLY A 125 -3.85 -10.88 -0.02
C GLY A 125 -3.40 -11.46 1.33
N HIS A 126 -4.04 -11.01 2.41
CA HIS A 126 -3.61 -11.36 3.79
C HIS A 126 -4.75 -11.82 4.72
N GLY A 127 -5.90 -12.21 4.17
CA GLY A 127 -7.03 -12.76 4.93
C GLY A 127 -7.82 -11.73 5.75
N ASN A 128 -7.44 -11.52 7.02
CA ASN A 128 -8.17 -10.62 7.96
C ASN A 128 -7.41 -9.30 8.18
N ASN A 129 -7.88 -8.40 9.06
CA ASN A 129 -7.24 -7.09 9.32
C ASN A 129 -6.26 -7.08 10.52
N SER A 130 -5.83 -8.24 11.04
CA SER A 130 -4.86 -8.30 12.14
C SER A 130 -3.44 -8.16 11.61
N PRO A 131 -2.61 -7.20 12.06
CA PRO A 131 -1.24 -7.05 11.54
C PRO A 131 -0.29 -8.18 11.97
N LYS A 132 -0.66 -9.00 12.96
CA LYS A 132 0.25 -10.02 13.54
C LYS A 132 0.42 -11.20 12.59
N GLY A 133 1.68 -11.55 12.30
CA GLY A 133 2.03 -12.74 11.53
C GLY A 133 1.79 -12.60 10.02
N LYS A 134 1.71 -11.37 9.51
CA LYS A 134 1.49 -11.08 8.08
C LYS A 134 2.71 -10.56 7.35
N ASP A 135 3.86 -10.47 8.02
CA ASP A 135 5.07 -9.86 7.45
C ASP A 135 5.52 -10.52 6.13
N ASN A 136 5.12 -11.78 5.90
CA ASN A 136 5.40 -12.54 4.70
C ASN A 136 4.20 -12.68 3.73
N THR A 137 3.10 -11.93 3.90
CA THR A 137 2.06 -11.82 2.85
C THR A 137 2.50 -10.83 1.78
N ALA A 138 2.00 -10.96 0.55
CA ALA A 138 2.47 -10.13 -0.55
C ALA A 138 2.27 -8.62 -0.31
N PRO A 139 1.11 -8.12 0.17
CA PRO A 139 0.91 -6.69 0.42
C PRO A 139 1.89 -6.15 1.45
N TYR A 140 2.07 -6.84 2.58
CA TYR A 140 2.96 -6.42 3.66
C TYR A 140 4.42 -6.43 3.23
N TRP A 141 4.87 -7.51 2.60
CA TRP A 141 6.26 -7.65 2.21
C TRP A 141 6.62 -6.66 1.10
N ILE A 142 5.76 -6.50 0.08
CA ILE A 142 6.01 -5.57 -1.05
C ILE A 142 5.93 -4.11 -0.60
N GLY A 143 5.00 -3.76 0.30
CA GLY A 143 4.97 -2.43 0.92
C GLY A 143 6.25 -2.14 1.72
N ASN A 144 6.76 -3.11 2.48
CA ASN A 144 8.02 -2.94 3.21
C ASN A 144 9.26 -2.92 2.30
N LEU A 145 9.27 -3.69 1.22
CA LEU A 145 10.30 -3.61 0.17
C LEU A 145 10.33 -2.20 -0.42
N THR A 146 9.15 -1.64 -0.75
CA THR A 146 9.00 -0.27 -1.25
C THR A 146 9.63 0.73 -0.28
N TYR A 147 9.28 0.64 1.00
CA TYR A 147 9.82 1.52 2.02
C TYR A 147 11.36 1.49 2.08
N ARG A 148 11.94 0.28 2.10
CA ARG A 148 13.40 0.08 2.15
C ARG A 148 14.13 0.62 0.93
N ILE A 149 13.57 0.40 -0.26
CA ILE A 149 14.14 0.93 -1.52
C ILE A 149 14.13 2.45 -1.49
N LEU A 150 12.99 3.07 -1.14
CA LEU A 150 12.85 4.52 -1.18
C LEU A 150 13.65 5.23 -0.08
N LYS A 151 13.82 4.61 1.10
CA LYS A 151 14.71 5.09 2.15
C LYS A 151 16.19 4.78 1.89
N ASN A 152 16.51 4.01 0.84
CA ASN A 152 17.85 3.48 0.59
C ASN A 152 18.44 2.80 1.84
N ASN A 153 17.62 2.04 2.56
CA ASN A 153 17.98 1.39 3.81
C ASN A 153 17.37 -0.02 3.89
N PRO A 154 18.16 -1.09 3.67
CA PRO A 154 17.65 -2.46 3.71
C PRO A 154 17.20 -2.91 5.11
N ASN A 155 17.67 -2.22 6.16
CA ASN A 155 17.36 -2.52 7.56
C ASN A 155 16.31 -1.55 8.13
N ALA A 156 15.58 -0.82 7.29
CA ALA A 156 14.50 0.05 7.75
C ALA A 156 13.45 -0.77 8.53
N PRO A 157 12.91 -0.21 9.63
CA PRO A 157 11.89 -0.88 10.43
C PRO A 157 10.67 -1.21 9.57
N LEU A 158 9.99 -2.32 9.90
CA LEU A 158 8.77 -2.70 9.20
C LEU A 158 7.66 -1.70 9.52
N LEU A 159 6.95 -1.27 8.49
CA LEU A 159 5.75 -0.44 8.62
C LEU A 159 4.56 -1.31 9.01
N ALA A 160 3.68 -0.74 9.84
CA ALA A 160 2.41 -1.32 10.18
C ALA A 160 1.29 -0.61 9.41
N PHE A 161 0.86 -1.21 8.29
CA PHE A 161 -0.07 -0.59 7.35
C PHE A 161 -1.51 -0.51 7.91
N ASP A 162 -2.00 -1.57 8.55
CA ASP A 162 -3.41 -1.68 9.03
C ASP A 162 -3.67 -1.07 10.42
N GLN A 163 -2.70 -0.38 11.02
CA GLN A 163 -2.84 0.06 12.41
C GLN A 163 -3.59 1.38 12.54
N MET A 164 -4.53 1.42 13.49
CA MET A 164 -5.07 2.67 14.00
C MET A 164 -4.04 3.30 14.92
N GLU A 165 -3.82 4.60 14.79
CA GLU A 165 -3.02 5.33 15.77
C GLU A 165 -3.77 5.40 17.11
N GLU A 166 -3.06 5.08 18.19
CA GLU A 166 -3.54 5.36 19.54
C GLU A 166 -3.52 6.88 19.77
N ASP A 167 -4.55 7.42 20.42
CA ASP A 167 -4.55 8.84 20.76
C ASP A 167 -3.48 9.05 21.84
N ASN A 168 -2.44 9.82 21.55
CA ASN A 168 -1.68 10.49 22.59
C ASN A 168 -2.62 11.54 23.20
N ILE A 169 -3.29 11.16 24.29
CA ILE A 169 -4.01 12.12 25.13
C ILE A 169 -2.93 12.98 25.81
N ALA A 170 -2.66 14.14 25.21
CA ALA A 170 -1.94 15.24 25.86
C ALA A 170 -2.93 16.04 26.73
#